data_AF-A0AA42YD83-F1
#
_entry.id   AF-A0AA42YD83-F1
#
_cell.length_a   1.000
_cell.length_b   1.000
_cell.length_c   1.000
_cell.angle_alpha   90.00
_cell.angle_beta   90.00
_cell.angle_gamma   90.00
#
_symmetry.space_group_name_H-M   'P 1'
#
loop_
_entity.id
_entity.type
_entity.pdbx_description
1 polymer ?
#
loop_
_entity_poly.entity_id
_entity_poly.type
_entity_poly.pdbx_seq_one_letter_code
_entity_poly.pdbx_strand_id
1 'polypeptide(L)'
;MRKHTLIAAIIVLALAPWLAAQTAPEPLSLDVALAHYLAEDCGSGEPDPRGRLTAVLRFGDAAVEPLLRIVAAGPDTEILEAAERDARDDFAASRRFLADGGLEGLDDDLVRELAESMSEDSYVDQRVRGVDSAYRQRALNALVELGSTGTGERLAAVAEQTEDAALREWIEEAIGRLPG
;
A
#
# COMPACT_ATOMS: atom_id res chain seq x y z
N MET A 1 -54.52 -18.61 -26.54
CA MET A 1 -53.03 -18.63 -26.55
C MET A 1 -52.43 -17.32 -26.00
N ARG A 2 -52.69 -16.94 -24.72
CA ARG A 2 -52.22 -15.65 -24.15
C ARG A 2 -51.74 -15.70 -22.68
N LYS A 3 -51.66 -16.88 -22.07
CA LYS A 3 -51.34 -17.03 -20.64
C LYS A 3 -49.87 -17.37 -20.35
N HIS A 4 -49.12 -17.88 -21.33
CA HIS A 4 -47.72 -18.29 -21.13
C HIS A 4 -46.71 -17.15 -21.29
N THR A 5 -47.05 -16.10 -22.05
CA THR A 5 -46.17 -14.93 -22.25
C THR A 5 -46.08 -14.02 -21.02
N LEU A 6 -47.13 -13.98 -20.19
CA LEU A 6 -47.16 -13.13 -18.99
C LEU A 6 -46.29 -13.70 -17.86
N ILE A 7 -46.23 -15.03 -17.73
CA ILE A 7 -45.47 -15.72 -16.68
C ILE A 7 -43.96 -15.61 -16.96
N ALA A 8 -43.55 -15.75 -18.22
CA ALA A 8 -42.14 -15.57 -18.61
C ALA A 8 -41.63 -14.15 -18.32
N ALA A 9 -42.45 -13.12 -18.57
CA ALA A 9 -42.07 -11.73 -18.30
C ALA A 9 -41.90 -11.45 -16.80
N ILE A 10 -42.75 -12.04 -15.94
CA ILE A 10 -42.66 -11.87 -14.47
C ILE A 10 -41.40 -12.56 -13.91
N ILE A 11 -41.04 -13.73 -14.45
CA ILE A 11 -39.84 -14.47 -14.00
C ILE A 11 -38.56 -13.71 -14.39
N VAL A 12 -38.50 -13.13 -15.59
CA VAL A 12 -37.33 -12.32 -16.02
C VAL A 12 -37.21 -11.02 -15.21
N LEU A 13 -38.32 -10.35 -14.92
CA LEU A 13 -38.34 -9.12 -14.09
C LEU A 13 -38.00 -9.37 -12.61
N ALA A 14 -38.32 -10.55 -12.07
CA ALA A 14 -38.02 -10.90 -10.69
C ALA A 14 -36.60 -11.45 -10.48
N LEU A 15 -35.97 -12.01 -11.52
CA LEU A 15 -34.61 -12.57 -11.44
C LEU A 15 -33.52 -11.53 -11.71
N ALA A 16 -33.79 -10.47 -12.46
CA ALA A 16 -32.81 -9.42 -12.75
C ALA A 16 -32.26 -8.71 -11.48
N PRO A 17 -33.07 -8.33 -10.47
CA PRO A 17 -32.57 -7.74 -9.23
C PRO A 17 -31.75 -8.73 -8.40
N TRP A 18 -32.10 -10.02 -8.42
CA TRP A 18 -31.41 -11.06 -7.66
C TRP A 18 -30.05 -11.42 -8.27
N LEU A 19 -29.95 -11.43 -9.61
CA LEU A 19 -28.67 -11.54 -10.31
C LEU A 19 -27.80 -10.29 -10.11
N ALA A 20 -28.38 -9.08 -10.16
CA ALA A 20 -27.64 -7.84 -9.89
C ALA A 20 -27.11 -7.77 -8.45
N ALA A 21 -27.84 -8.31 -7.48
CA ALA A 21 -27.42 -8.40 -6.08
C ALA A 21 -26.28 -9.41 -5.85
N GLN A 22 -26.18 -10.47 -6.65
CA GLN A 22 -25.09 -11.45 -6.54
C GLN A 22 -23.79 -10.99 -7.23
N THR A 23 -23.86 -9.99 -8.11
CA THR A 23 -22.69 -9.39 -8.77
C THR A 23 -22.28 -8.06 -8.18
N ALA A 24 -23.01 -7.56 -7.18
CA ALA A 24 -22.60 -6.35 -6.47
C ALA A 24 -21.32 -6.67 -5.69
N PRO A 25 -20.17 -6.05 -6.00
CA PRO A 25 -18.97 -6.24 -5.20
C PRO A 25 -19.32 -5.88 -3.76
N GLU A 26 -18.94 -6.75 -2.82
CA GLU A 26 -19.11 -6.47 -1.40
C GLU A 26 -18.54 -5.07 -1.10
N PRO A 27 -19.22 -4.28 -0.25
CA PRO A 27 -18.68 -2.99 0.15
C PRO A 27 -17.31 -3.25 0.78
N LEU A 28 -16.27 -2.72 0.15
CA LEU A 28 -14.89 -2.80 0.62
C LEU A 28 -14.86 -2.29 2.07
N SER A 29 -14.25 -3.01 3.00
CA SER A 29 -14.07 -2.51 4.36
C SER A 29 -12.93 -1.48 4.38
N LEU A 30 -12.89 -0.64 5.42
CA LEU A 30 -11.81 0.36 5.58
C LEU A 30 -10.43 -0.32 5.65
N ASP A 31 -10.31 -1.41 6.40
CA ASP A 31 -9.05 -2.14 6.55
C ASP A 31 -8.55 -2.68 5.20
N VAL A 32 -9.46 -3.21 4.39
CA VAL A 32 -9.15 -3.70 3.04
C VAL A 32 -8.79 -2.53 2.11
N ALA A 33 -9.47 -1.38 2.22
CA ALA A 33 -9.17 -0.20 1.42
C ALA A 33 -7.78 0.37 1.75
N LEU A 34 -7.44 0.42 3.03
CA LEU A 34 -6.14 0.85 3.52
C LEU A 34 -5.05 -0.12 3.08
N ALA A 35 -5.25 -1.43 3.26
CA ALA A 35 -4.30 -2.43 2.79
C ALA A 35 -4.02 -2.29 1.29
N HIS A 36 -5.06 -2.17 0.45
CA HIS A 36 -4.87 -2.00 -0.99
C HIS A 36 -4.17 -0.69 -1.39
N TYR A 37 -4.47 0.41 -0.70
CA TYR A 37 -3.84 1.70 -0.97
C TYR A 37 -2.37 1.73 -0.52
N LEU A 38 -2.07 1.14 0.64
CA LEU A 38 -0.74 1.18 1.24
C LEU A 38 0.22 0.15 0.65
N ALA A 39 -0.28 -0.98 0.13
CA ALA A 39 0.54 -2.11 -0.33
C ALA A 39 1.14 -1.96 -1.74
N GLU A 40 0.95 -0.86 -2.46
CA GLU A 40 1.41 -0.74 -3.86
C GLU A 40 2.96 -0.92 -3.99
N ASP A 41 3.38 -2.04 -4.56
CA ASP A 41 4.75 -2.44 -4.94
C ASP A 41 5.51 -1.32 -5.70
N CYS A 42 6.84 -1.13 -5.66
CA CYS A 42 7.96 -2.08 -5.70
C CYS A 42 7.91 -3.12 -6.85
N GLY A 43 7.23 -2.83 -7.95
CA GLY A 43 7.38 -3.60 -9.19
C GLY A 43 6.06 -3.94 -9.89
N SER A 44 6.06 -3.73 -11.21
CA SER A 44 5.09 -4.24 -12.19
C SER A 44 3.61 -3.90 -12.01
N GLY A 45 3.21 -2.75 -12.57
CA GLY A 45 2.03 -2.66 -13.45
C GLY A 45 0.67 -3.10 -12.90
N GLU A 46 0.19 -2.49 -11.81
CA GLU A 46 -1.22 -2.57 -11.36
C GLU A 46 -1.65 -1.27 -10.62
N PRO A 47 -2.96 -1.07 -10.28
CA PRO A 47 -3.92 -0.12 -10.84
C PRO A 47 -3.76 1.35 -10.37
N ASP A 48 -4.45 2.29 -11.05
CA ASP A 48 -4.43 3.75 -10.79
C ASP A 48 -4.36 4.11 -9.28
N PRO A 49 -3.23 4.69 -8.80
CA PRO A 49 -3.05 5.11 -7.40
C PRO A 49 -4.18 6.01 -6.91
N ARG A 50 -4.75 6.82 -7.80
CA ARG A 50 -5.87 7.73 -7.47
C ARG A 50 -7.16 6.97 -7.18
N GLY A 51 -7.43 5.88 -7.91
CA GLY A 51 -8.60 5.03 -7.67
C GLY A 51 -8.58 4.38 -6.29
N ARG A 52 -7.39 3.98 -5.82
CA ARG A 52 -7.20 3.39 -4.49
C ARG A 52 -7.29 4.41 -3.37
N LEU A 53 -6.65 5.56 -3.53
CA LEU A 53 -6.82 6.68 -2.59
C LEU A 53 -8.30 7.06 -2.48
N THR A 54 -9.01 7.15 -3.60
CA THR A 54 -10.46 7.45 -3.62
C THR A 54 -11.27 6.44 -2.80
N ALA A 55 -10.85 5.15 -2.76
CA ALA A 55 -11.51 4.15 -1.94
C ALA A 55 -11.35 4.45 -0.44
N VAL A 56 -10.16 4.88 0.00
CA VAL A 56 -9.90 5.31 1.39
C VAL A 56 -10.65 6.59 1.73
N LEU A 57 -10.65 7.58 0.84
CA LEU A 57 -11.30 8.88 1.06
C LEU A 57 -12.82 8.77 1.28
N ARG A 58 -13.46 7.71 0.76
CA ARG A 58 -14.91 7.45 0.99
C ARG A 58 -15.27 7.23 2.45
N PHE A 59 -14.32 6.88 3.30
CA PHE A 59 -14.54 6.64 4.72
C PHE A 59 -14.40 7.91 5.58
N GLY A 60 -13.91 9.02 5.00
CA GLY A 60 -13.77 10.30 5.70
C GLY A 60 -13.02 10.17 7.04
N ASP A 61 -13.60 10.74 8.09
CA ASP A 61 -13.01 10.77 9.44
C ASP A 61 -12.72 9.38 10.02
N ALA A 62 -13.44 8.33 9.58
CA ALA A 62 -13.19 6.97 10.06
C ALA A 62 -11.81 6.44 9.64
N ALA A 63 -11.23 6.97 8.55
CA ALA A 63 -9.88 6.61 8.10
C ALA A 63 -8.77 7.35 8.86
N VAL A 64 -9.07 8.43 9.57
CA VAL A 64 -8.05 9.31 10.19
C VAL A 64 -7.27 8.58 11.28
N GLU A 65 -7.94 7.85 12.18
CA GLU A 65 -7.27 7.17 13.29
C GLU A 65 -6.34 6.03 12.81
N PRO A 66 -6.76 5.11 11.92
CA PRO A 66 -5.85 4.11 11.36
C PRO A 66 -4.64 4.73 10.64
N LEU A 67 -4.86 5.78 9.84
CA LEU A 67 -3.78 6.44 9.12
C LEU A 67 -2.78 7.11 10.07
N LEU A 68 -3.25 7.81 11.11
CA LEU A 68 -2.36 8.39 12.12
C LEU A 68 -1.55 7.34 12.86
N ARG A 69 -2.15 6.18 13.16
CA ARG A 69 -1.42 5.05 13.76
C ARG A 69 -0.28 4.60 12.86
N ILE A 70 -0.51 4.49 11.56
CA ILE A 70 0.54 4.11 10.59
C ILE A 70 1.63 5.18 10.52
N VAL A 71 1.29 6.47 10.54
CA VAL A 71 2.30 7.55 10.56
C VAL A 71 3.18 7.46 11.82
N ALA A 72 2.58 7.20 12.98
CA ALA A 72 3.30 7.16 14.26
C ALA A 72 4.10 5.86 14.46
N ALA A 73 3.46 4.71 14.25
CA ALA A 73 4.02 3.40 14.58
C ALA A 73 4.64 2.67 13.37
N GLY A 74 4.28 3.03 12.14
CA GLY A 74 4.65 2.29 10.94
C GLY A 74 3.59 1.26 10.53
N PRO A 75 3.87 0.44 9.51
CA PRO A 75 3.00 -0.67 9.13
C PRO A 75 2.98 -1.76 10.20
N ASP A 76 1.98 -2.65 10.12
CA ASP A 76 1.89 -3.81 11.00
C ASP A 76 3.10 -4.73 10.86
N THR A 77 3.45 -5.42 11.96
CA THR A 77 4.61 -6.33 12.00
C THR A 77 4.54 -7.41 10.92
N GLU A 78 3.36 -7.94 10.62
CA GLU A 78 3.18 -8.95 9.57
C GLU A 78 3.61 -8.45 8.18
N ILE A 79 3.43 -7.15 7.90
CA ILE A 79 3.85 -6.51 6.65
C ILE A 79 5.37 -6.39 6.60
N LEU A 80 6.00 -5.98 7.70
CA LEU A 80 7.46 -5.86 7.78
C LEU A 80 8.14 -7.23 7.67
N GLU A 81 7.58 -8.25 8.32
CA GLU A 81 8.06 -9.63 8.21
C GLU A 81 7.89 -10.19 6.80
N ALA A 82 6.79 -9.85 6.11
CA ALA A 82 6.61 -10.22 4.71
C ALA A 82 7.68 -9.55 3.83
N ALA A 83 7.89 -8.24 3.99
CA ALA A 83 8.93 -7.50 3.27
C ALA A 83 10.34 -8.07 3.52
N GLU A 84 10.63 -8.50 4.76
CA GLU A 84 11.89 -9.13 5.11
C GLU A 84 12.07 -10.49 4.39
N ARG A 85 11.03 -11.33 4.36
CA ARG A 85 11.05 -12.61 3.63
C ARG A 85 11.22 -12.40 2.13
N ASP A 86 10.43 -11.52 1.55
CA ASP A 86 10.48 -11.22 0.11
C ASP A 86 11.85 -10.65 -0.27
N ALA A 87 12.44 -9.77 0.56
CA ALA A 87 13.79 -9.25 0.32
C ALA A 87 14.87 -10.33 0.39
N ARG A 88 14.75 -11.32 1.28
CA ARG A 88 15.68 -12.46 1.32
C ARG A 88 15.55 -13.34 0.08
N ASP A 89 14.32 -13.62 -0.34
CA ASP A 89 14.06 -14.43 -1.54
C ASP A 89 14.56 -13.71 -2.81
N ASP A 90 14.31 -12.40 -2.93
CA ASP A 90 14.83 -11.53 -3.99
C ASP A 90 16.37 -11.53 -4.02
N PHE A 91 17.00 -11.41 -2.86
CA PHE A 91 18.46 -11.43 -2.73
C PHE A 91 19.03 -12.78 -3.16
N ALA A 92 18.44 -13.88 -2.69
CA ALA A 92 18.83 -15.23 -3.07
C ALA A 92 18.66 -15.48 -4.58
N ALA A 93 17.58 -15.01 -5.17
CA ALA A 93 17.34 -15.07 -6.61
C ALA A 93 18.38 -14.26 -7.40
N SER A 94 18.69 -13.05 -6.95
CA SER A 94 19.70 -12.17 -7.55
C SER A 94 21.09 -12.81 -7.49
N ARG A 95 21.46 -13.40 -6.35
CA ARG A 95 22.72 -14.14 -6.19
C ARG A 95 22.82 -15.35 -7.13
N ARG A 96 21.73 -16.11 -7.31
CA ARG A 96 21.69 -17.23 -8.27
C ARG A 96 21.84 -16.74 -9.71
N PHE A 97 21.12 -15.69 -10.09
CA PHE A 97 21.22 -15.09 -11.43
C PHE A 97 22.65 -14.64 -11.76
N LEU A 98 23.35 -14.00 -10.82
CA LEU A 98 24.76 -13.62 -10.99
C LEU A 98 25.68 -14.83 -11.12
N ALA A 99 25.45 -15.88 -10.31
CA ALA A 99 26.26 -17.11 -10.36
C ALA A 99 26.05 -17.93 -11.64
N ASP A 100 24.85 -17.89 -12.21
CA ASP A 100 24.48 -18.63 -13.44
C ASP A 100 24.93 -17.92 -14.72
N GLY A 101 25.69 -16.82 -14.63
CA GLY A 101 26.18 -16.07 -15.78
C GLY A 101 25.10 -15.19 -16.44
N GLY A 102 24.08 -14.77 -15.69
CA GLY A 102 23.01 -13.90 -16.18
C GLY A 102 23.46 -12.53 -16.71
N LEU A 103 24.75 -12.21 -16.55
CA LEU A 103 25.42 -11.02 -17.03
C LEU A 103 26.34 -11.33 -18.23
N GLU A 104 25.83 -12.05 -19.24
CA GLU A 104 26.56 -12.33 -20.48
C GLU A 104 27.17 -11.05 -21.07
N GLY A 105 28.50 -11.05 -21.25
CA GLY A 105 29.26 -9.93 -21.80
C GLY A 105 29.91 -9.00 -20.78
N LEU A 106 29.73 -9.25 -19.47
CA LEU A 106 30.52 -8.62 -18.41
C LEU A 106 31.71 -9.51 -18.00
N ASP A 107 32.74 -8.90 -17.42
CA ASP A 107 33.94 -9.59 -16.94
C ASP A 107 33.58 -10.51 -15.75
N ASP A 108 33.91 -11.80 -15.85
CA ASP A 108 33.61 -12.82 -14.83
C ASP A 108 34.19 -12.45 -13.45
N ASP A 109 35.35 -11.78 -13.43
CA ASP A 109 35.97 -11.32 -12.17
C ASP A 109 35.16 -10.18 -11.54
N LEU A 110 34.62 -9.28 -12.35
CA LEU A 110 33.76 -8.18 -11.89
C LEU A 110 32.41 -8.71 -11.37
N VAL A 111 31.81 -9.68 -12.06
CA VAL A 111 30.54 -10.29 -11.65
C VAL A 111 30.69 -11.01 -10.30
N ARG A 112 31.83 -11.71 -10.11
CA ARG A 112 32.16 -12.38 -8.85
C ARG A 112 32.40 -11.38 -7.71
N GLU A 113 33.17 -10.32 -7.94
CA GLU A 113 33.39 -9.26 -6.96
C GLU A 113 32.07 -8.57 -6.56
N LEU A 114 31.20 -8.32 -7.54
CA LEU A 114 29.88 -7.73 -7.29
C LEU A 114 29.00 -8.66 -6.44
N ALA A 115 28.99 -9.95 -6.76
CA ALA A 115 28.22 -10.92 -5.99
C ALA A 115 28.73 -11.02 -4.55
N GLU A 116 30.04 -11.01 -4.32
CA GLU A 116 30.68 -11.13 -3.00
C GLU A 116 30.59 -9.84 -2.15
N SER A 117 30.49 -8.66 -2.78
CA SER A 117 30.42 -7.38 -2.08
C SER A 117 29.02 -7.04 -1.56
N MET A 118 27.97 -7.72 -2.00
CA MET A 118 26.61 -7.51 -1.52
C MET A 118 26.35 -8.27 -0.21
N SER A 119 26.10 -7.54 0.88
CA SER A 119 25.62 -8.10 2.15
C SER A 119 24.11 -8.30 2.11
N GLU A 120 23.66 -9.54 2.38
CA GLU A 120 22.23 -9.87 2.51
C GLU A 120 21.56 -8.99 3.57
N ASP A 121 22.15 -8.87 4.76
CA ASP A 121 21.60 -8.09 5.85
C ASP A 121 21.39 -6.62 5.47
N SER A 122 22.37 -6.03 4.76
CA SER A 122 22.26 -4.64 4.30
C SER A 122 21.17 -4.47 3.23
N TYR A 123 20.99 -5.44 2.35
CA TYR A 123 19.95 -5.43 1.33
C TYR A 123 18.56 -5.52 1.96
N VAL A 124 18.39 -6.50 2.86
CA VAL A 124 17.14 -6.74 3.57
C VAL A 124 16.75 -5.53 4.42
N ASP A 125 17.68 -5.00 5.22
CA ASP A 125 17.44 -3.83 6.06
C ASP A 125 17.08 -2.59 5.23
N GLN A 126 17.73 -2.37 4.07
CA GLN A 126 17.35 -1.29 3.16
C GLN A 126 15.93 -1.47 2.61
N ARG A 127 15.54 -2.71 2.23
CA ARG A 127 14.20 -3.00 1.71
C ARG A 127 13.14 -2.78 2.77
N VAL A 128 13.34 -3.29 3.99
CA VAL A 128 12.41 -3.12 5.11
C VAL A 128 12.23 -1.65 5.48
N ARG A 129 13.33 -0.88 5.59
CA ARG A 129 13.26 0.56 5.84
C ARG A 129 12.54 1.33 4.72
N GLY A 130 12.73 0.90 3.47
CA GLY A 130 12.02 1.44 2.32
C GLY A 130 10.51 1.23 2.42
N VAL A 131 10.07 0.03 2.84
CA VAL A 131 8.65 -0.29 3.04
C VAL A 131 8.05 0.55 4.19
N ASP A 132 8.70 0.61 5.35
CA ASP A 132 8.22 1.45 6.47
C ASP A 132 8.05 2.92 6.06
N SER A 133 9.06 3.48 5.39
CA SER A 133 9.02 4.85 4.88
C SER A 133 7.88 5.08 3.89
N ALA A 134 7.68 4.16 2.95
CA ALA A 134 6.62 4.26 1.95
C ALA A 134 5.22 4.23 2.59
N TYR A 135 5.00 3.36 3.57
CA TYR A 135 3.74 3.26 4.30
C TYR A 135 3.42 4.56 5.05
N ARG A 136 4.41 5.11 5.78
CA ARG A 136 4.23 6.37 6.51
C ARG A 136 3.92 7.54 5.59
N GLN A 137 4.66 7.68 4.49
CA GLN A 137 4.43 8.76 3.51
C GLN A 137 3.06 8.64 2.84
N ARG A 138 2.62 7.43 2.47
CA ARG A 138 1.29 7.22 1.89
C ARG A 138 0.19 7.54 2.88
N ALA A 139 0.36 7.16 4.15
CA ALA A 139 -0.58 7.47 5.20
C ALA A 139 -0.69 8.99 5.44
N LEU A 140 0.45 9.70 5.48
CA LEU A 140 0.51 11.17 5.54
C LEU A 140 -0.23 11.81 4.36
N ASN A 141 0.02 11.36 3.14
CA ASN A 141 -0.65 11.90 1.96
C ASN A 141 -2.16 11.67 2.01
N ALA A 142 -2.62 10.50 2.46
CA ALA A 142 -4.05 10.25 2.63
C ALA A 142 -4.68 11.16 3.70
N LEU A 143 -3.98 11.44 4.81
CA LEU A 143 -4.44 12.39 5.83
C LEU A 143 -4.55 13.82 5.29
N VAL A 144 -3.59 14.25 4.47
CA VAL A 144 -3.63 15.56 3.82
C VAL A 144 -4.83 15.67 2.87
N GLU A 145 -5.04 14.65 2.05
CA GLU A 145 -6.14 14.60 1.07
C GLU A 145 -7.53 14.47 1.73
N LEU A 146 -7.62 13.83 2.89
CA LEU A 146 -8.85 13.81 3.69
C LEU A 146 -9.21 15.21 4.20
N GLY A 147 -8.21 16.00 4.62
CA GLY A 147 -8.42 17.37 5.09
C GLY A 147 -9.33 17.50 6.31
N SER A 148 -9.51 16.42 7.09
CA SER A 148 -10.41 16.39 8.25
C SER A 148 -10.00 17.40 9.31
N THR A 149 -10.97 18.06 9.94
CA THR A 149 -10.73 19.02 11.02
C THR A 149 -9.94 18.40 12.17
N GLY A 150 -8.94 19.11 12.69
CA GLY A 150 -8.10 18.63 13.79
C GLY A 150 -6.99 17.66 13.37
N THR A 151 -6.91 17.24 12.10
CA THR A 151 -5.81 16.40 11.59
C THR A 151 -4.44 17.04 11.80
N GLY A 152 -4.34 18.37 11.59
CA GLY A 152 -3.09 19.11 11.77
C GLY A 152 -2.58 19.10 13.22
N GLU A 153 -3.47 19.33 14.20
CA GLU A 153 -3.12 19.29 15.63
C GLU A 153 -2.67 17.88 16.04
N ARG A 154 -3.33 16.85 15.52
CA ARG A 154 -3.00 15.45 15.80
C ARG A 154 -1.67 15.04 15.17
N LEU A 155 -1.40 15.50 13.96
CA LEU A 155 -0.10 15.31 13.31
C LEU A 155 1.01 16.05 14.08
N ALA A 156 0.77 17.27 14.55
CA ALA A 156 1.73 17.99 15.38
C ALA A 156 2.08 17.21 16.66
N ALA A 157 1.09 16.60 17.32
CA ALA A 157 1.34 15.74 18.47
C ALA A 157 2.20 14.52 18.13
N VAL A 158 2.08 13.94 16.93
CA VAL A 158 2.97 12.85 16.47
C VAL A 158 4.39 13.38 16.22
N ALA A 159 4.53 14.55 15.61
CA ALA A 159 5.84 15.19 15.36
C ALA A 159 6.61 15.52 16.65
N GLU A 160 5.90 15.90 17.71
CA GLU A 160 6.49 16.15 19.04
C GLU A 160 6.98 14.88 19.73
N GLN A 161 6.34 13.73 19.46
CA GLN A 161 6.63 12.46 20.12
C GLN A 161 7.67 11.61 19.38
N THR A 162 7.84 11.81 18.08
CA THR A 162 8.84 11.06 17.31
C THR A 162 10.25 11.59 17.55
N GLU A 163 11.22 10.70 17.70
CA GLU A 163 12.64 11.04 17.72
C GLU A 163 13.24 11.08 16.30
N ASP A 164 12.55 10.49 15.31
CA ASP A 164 12.95 10.46 13.91
C ASP A 164 12.80 11.85 13.28
N ALA A 165 13.94 12.47 12.95
CA ALA A 165 13.99 13.79 12.35
C ALA A 165 13.40 13.84 10.93
N ALA A 166 13.56 12.77 10.14
CA ALA A 166 13.01 12.71 8.78
C ALA A 166 11.49 12.58 8.83
N LEU A 167 10.96 11.74 9.73
CA LEU A 167 9.53 11.64 9.95
C LEU A 167 8.94 12.96 10.44
N ARG A 168 9.62 13.65 11.36
CA ARG A 168 9.20 14.98 11.85
C ARG A 168 9.09 15.98 10.71
N GLU A 169 10.10 16.05 9.84
CA GLU A 169 10.10 16.92 8.66
C GLU A 169 8.93 16.61 7.71
N TRP A 170 8.68 15.33 7.42
CA TRP A 170 7.53 14.93 6.58
C TRP A 170 6.18 15.32 7.19
N ILE A 171 6.05 15.21 8.51
CA ILE A 171 4.83 15.60 9.22
C ILE A 171 4.65 17.13 9.15
N GLU A 172 5.70 17.90 9.40
CA GLU A 172 5.66 19.37 9.33
C GLU A 172 5.29 19.85 7.91
N GLU A 173 5.86 19.23 6.87
CA GLU A 173 5.50 19.48 5.47
C GLU A 173 4.03 19.13 5.19
N ALA A 174 3.56 17.98 5.70
CA ALA A 174 2.16 17.57 5.55
C ALA A 174 1.20 18.56 6.22
N ILE A 175 1.51 19.04 7.43
CA ILE A 175 0.70 20.05 8.13
C ILE A 175 0.61 21.33 7.31
N GLY A 176 1.71 21.79 6.70
CA GLY A 176 1.72 22.97 5.84
C GLY A 176 0.87 22.85 4.57
N ARG A 177 0.50 21.62 4.16
CA ARG A 177 -0.36 21.34 3.01
C ARG A 177 -1.84 21.17 3.35
N LEU A 178 -2.20 21.07 4.64
CA LEU A 178 -3.60 20.90 5.05
C LEU A 178 -4.42 22.15 4.69
N PRO A 179 -5.69 21.97 4.26
CA PRO A 179 -6.59 23.10 4.09
C PRO A 179 -6.84 23.77 5.45
N GLY A 180 -6.56 25.08 5.53
CA GLY A 180 -6.74 25.90 6.73
C GLY A 180 -8.18 26.31 7.00
#